data_AF-A0A1B7UMB6-F1
#
_entry.id   AF-A0A1B7UMB6-F1
#
_cell.length_a   1.000
_cell.length_b   1.000
_cell.length_c   1.000
_cell.angle_alpha   90.00
_cell.angle_beta   90.00
_cell.angle_gamma   90.00
#
_symmetry.space_group_name_H-M   'P 1'
#
loop_
_entity.id
_entity.type
_entity.pdbx_description
1 polymer ?
#
loop_
_entity_poly.entity_id
_entity_poly.type
_entity_poly.pdbx_seq_one_letter_code
_entity_poly.pdbx_strand_id
1 'polypeptide(L)'
;MELFSFSEMSLDHVPSYASVTSKPNWSHLTNTVGPGLVEQLQTSLDLAQQLQIFSMAAGKVLPLTAIEMHTAVGVFSAAGSYPAEHEYRSMLLLNDQCLAELVYQSEVQISPLQQRRLLELETQWLFPLRNALVVTRLQQLALKDTLTGLGNRRFFDDSFAKAVQFSERKQQPCALILLDLDNFKAVNDHHGHHAGDEVLLSVADAMRNTLRVSDNLFRFGGDEFAVLLTSEDASSAELVAHRLVKAISQHHTCDKFGVSASAGLAQLVETEDCKSLFNRADSALYQAKQAGKNLVRQSAKANTSLAELAKA
;
A
#
# COMPACT_ATOMS: atom_id res chain seq x y z
N MET A 1 -15.82 -8.52 24.02
CA MET A 1 -15.17 -7.21 23.89
C MET A 1 -14.67 -7.15 22.46
N GLU A 2 -15.59 -6.88 21.53
CA GLU A 2 -15.33 -6.93 20.10
C GLU A 2 -14.50 -5.70 19.72
N LEU A 3 -13.31 -5.96 19.20
CA LEU A 3 -12.42 -4.96 18.63
C LEU A 3 -13.10 -4.43 17.37
N PHE A 4 -13.37 -3.13 17.34
CA PHE A 4 -13.87 -2.42 16.17
C PHE A 4 -13.03 -2.78 14.93
N SER A 5 -13.68 -3.43 13.97
CA SER A 5 -13.15 -3.62 12.63
C SER A 5 -12.93 -2.25 12.00
N PHE A 6 -11.71 -1.97 11.56
CA PHE A 6 -11.34 -0.73 10.85
C PHE A 6 -12.01 -0.58 9.46
N SER A 7 -12.95 -1.46 9.10
CA SER A 7 -13.60 -1.51 7.78
C SER A 7 -14.85 -0.65 7.63
N GLU A 8 -15.32 0.06 8.66
CA GLU A 8 -16.61 0.81 8.58
C GLU A 8 -16.48 2.33 8.35
N MET A 9 -15.28 2.89 8.19
CA MET A 9 -15.13 4.31 7.80
C MET A 9 -14.98 4.47 6.28
N SER A 10 -15.96 3.97 5.51
CA SER A 10 -16.05 4.34 4.09
C SER A 10 -16.24 5.86 3.96
N LEU A 11 -15.40 6.49 3.15
CA LEU A 11 -15.46 7.91 2.80
C LEU A 11 -16.61 8.24 1.81
N ASP A 12 -17.39 7.25 1.37
CA ASP A 12 -18.34 7.39 0.26
C ASP A 12 -19.53 8.34 0.57
N HIS A 13 -19.69 8.79 1.82
CA HIS A 13 -20.78 9.68 2.25
C HIS A 13 -20.31 10.94 3.03
N VAL A 14 -19.02 11.29 2.98
CA VAL A 14 -18.53 12.50 3.65
C VAL A 14 -18.89 13.74 2.84
N PRO A 15 -19.51 14.79 3.43
CA PRO A 15 -19.81 16.04 2.73
C PRO A 15 -18.53 16.66 2.17
N SER A 16 -18.54 17.04 0.88
CA SER A 16 -17.43 17.76 0.27
C SER A 16 -17.47 19.24 0.63
N TYR A 17 -16.30 19.86 0.83
CA TYR A 17 -16.21 21.30 1.10
C TYR A 17 -16.64 22.15 -0.09
N ALA A 18 -16.58 21.62 -1.31
CA ALA A 18 -17.16 22.27 -2.49
C ALA A 18 -18.66 22.55 -2.34
N SER A 19 -19.40 21.69 -1.62
CA SER A 19 -20.82 21.93 -1.30
C SER A 19 -21.04 23.05 -0.28
N VAL A 20 -20.02 23.33 0.54
CA VAL A 20 -20.04 24.44 1.52
C VAL A 20 -19.68 25.75 0.80
N THR A 21 -18.71 25.72 -0.13
CA THR A 21 -18.21 26.86 -0.94
C THR A 21 -19.20 27.42 -1.93
N SER A 22 -20.09 26.57 -2.46
CA SER A 22 -21.14 26.97 -3.40
C SER A 22 -22.32 27.74 -2.78
N LYS A 23 -22.33 28.01 -1.46
CA LYS A 23 -23.42 28.78 -0.83
C LYS A 23 -23.24 30.30 -1.08
N PRO A 24 -24.28 31.00 -1.58
CA PRO A 24 -24.19 32.40 -2.02
C PRO A 24 -23.87 33.42 -0.90
N ASN A 25 -24.00 33.04 0.38
CA ASN A 25 -23.77 33.91 1.55
C ASN A 25 -22.66 33.36 2.45
N TRP A 26 -21.45 33.28 1.88
CA TRP A 26 -20.22 32.82 2.55
C TRP A 26 -19.93 33.50 3.90
N SER A 27 -20.29 34.78 4.03
CA SER A 27 -20.05 35.59 5.24
C SER A 27 -20.94 35.25 6.43
N HIS A 28 -21.95 34.39 6.26
CA HIS A 28 -23.02 34.18 7.26
C HIS A 28 -23.13 32.75 7.79
N LEU A 29 -22.14 31.87 7.56
CA LEU A 29 -22.14 30.55 8.19
C LEU A 29 -21.94 30.71 9.71
N THR A 30 -23.02 30.48 10.45
CA THR A 30 -23.14 30.65 11.89
C THR A 30 -22.18 29.75 12.66
N ASN A 31 -21.63 30.29 13.75
CA ASN A 31 -20.93 29.53 14.80
C ASN A 31 -21.90 28.50 15.39
N THR A 32 -21.92 27.29 14.83
CA THR A 32 -22.50 26.14 15.51
C THR A 32 -21.59 25.76 16.68
N VAL A 33 -22.17 25.60 17.86
CA VAL A 33 -21.52 25.11 19.08
C VAL A 33 -21.20 23.62 18.88
N GLY A 34 -20.19 23.34 18.06
CA GLY A 34 -19.58 22.03 17.90
C GLY A 34 -18.18 22.01 18.51
N PRO A 35 -17.56 20.83 18.66
CA PRO A 35 -16.15 20.75 19.03
C PRO A 35 -15.30 21.58 18.06
N GLY A 36 -14.29 22.28 18.58
CA GLY A 36 -13.38 23.08 17.78
C GLY A 36 -12.59 22.23 16.78
N LEU A 37 -11.90 22.89 15.84
CA LEU A 37 -11.16 22.20 14.79
C LEU A 37 -10.08 21.27 15.39
N VAL A 38 -9.39 21.71 16.44
CA VAL A 38 -8.36 20.90 17.12
C VAL A 38 -8.98 19.61 17.67
N GLU A 39 -10.10 19.71 18.40
CA GLU A 39 -10.78 18.55 18.98
C GLU A 39 -11.23 17.57 17.90
N GLN A 40 -11.74 18.08 16.77
CA GLN A 40 -12.13 17.24 15.64
C GLN A 40 -10.92 16.55 15.00
N LEU A 41 -9.84 17.28 14.71
CA LEU A 41 -8.63 16.72 14.10
C LEU A 41 -7.98 15.64 14.97
N GLN A 42 -8.07 15.77 16.29
CA GLN A 42 -7.54 14.78 17.23
C GLN A 42 -8.35 13.48 17.28
N THR A 43 -9.57 13.44 16.72
CA THR A 43 -10.39 12.21 16.68
C THR A 43 -9.86 11.16 15.70
N SER A 44 -8.94 11.52 14.81
CA SER A 44 -8.37 10.61 13.82
C SER A 44 -6.87 10.77 13.70
N LEU A 45 -6.18 9.66 13.42
CA LEU A 45 -4.77 9.62 13.04
C LEU A 45 -4.60 9.29 11.55
N ASP A 46 -5.71 9.16 10.81
CA ASP A 46 -5.70 9.00 9.36
C ASP A 46 -5.52 10.37 8.67
N LEU A 47 -4.50 10.47 7.83
CA LEU A 47 -4.11 11.72 7.17
C LEU A 47 -5.20 12.23 6.20
N ALA A 48 -5.87 11.32 5.49
CA ALA A 48 -6.93 11.70 4.57
C ALA A 48 -8.16 12.22 5.33
N GLN A 49 -8.54 11.56 6.43
CA GLN A 49 -9.64 11.98 7.28
C GLN A 49 -9.35 13.33 7.98
N GLN A 50 -8.14 13.53 8.49
CA GLN A 50 -7.76 14.85 9.03
C GLN A 50 -7.81 15.94 7.95
N LEU A 51 -7.36 15.66 6.72
CA LEU A 51 -7.49 16.59 5.59
C LEU A 51 -8.96 16.89 5.28
N GLN A 52 -9.88 15.92 5.38
CA GLN A 52 -11.31 16.18 5.22
C GLN A 52 -11.88 17.07 6.32
N ILE A 53 -11.51 16.83 7.58
CA ILE A 53 -11.95 17.67 8.71
C ILE A 53 -11.44 19.10 8.51
N PHE A 54 -10.17 19.26 8.14
CA PHE A 54 -9.59 20.56 7.84
C PHE A 54 -10.27 21.25 6.65
N SER A 55 -10.50 20.53 5.55
CA SER A 55 -11.13 21.08 4.34
C SER A 55 -12.54 21.58 4.63
N MET A 56 -13.29 20.89 5.49
CA MET A 56 -14.60 21.32 5.98
C MET A 56 -14.56 22.62 6.77
N ALA A 57 -13.52 22.84 7.58
CA ALA A 57 -13.35 24.09 8.32
C ALA A 57 -12.89 25.23 7.41
N ALA A 58 -11.88 24.99 6.57
CA ALA A 58 -11.37 25.97 5.61
C ALA A 58 -12.46 26.40 4.62
N GLY A 59 -13.24 25.44 4.12
CA GLY A 59 -14.40 25.65 3.25
C GLY A 59 -15.64 26.23 3.94
N LYS A 60 -15.56 26.73 5.18
CA LYS A 60 -16.57 27.65 5.75
C LYS A 60 -16.11 29.11 5.75
N VAL A 61 -14.81 29.34 5.53
CA VAL A 61 -14.14 30.62 5.75
C VAL A 61 -13.43 31.18 4.50
N LEU A 62 -12.92 30.31 3.62
CA LEU A 62 -12.39 30.56 2.27
C LEU A 62 -13.10 29.83 1.09
N PRO A 63 -13.38 30.51 -0.04
CA PRO A 63 -14.00 29.90 -1.23
C PRO A 63 -13.00 29.02 -2.01
N LEU A 64 -12.67 27.86 -1.46
CA LEU A 64 -11.72 26.91 -2.03
C LEU A 64 -12.40 25.96 -3.03
N THR A 65 -11.65 25.53 -4.04
CA THR A 65 -12.05 24.51 -5.03
C THR A 65 -11.17 23.27 -4.99
N ALA A 66 -9.90 23.39 -4.55
CA ALA A 66 -8.98 22.27 -4.30
C ALA A 66 -8.22 22.47 -2.98
N ILE A 67 -7.96 21.37 -2.26
CA ILE A 67 -6.92 21.32 -1.23
C ILE A 67 -6.15 20.02 -1.40
N GLU A 68 -4.85 20.13 -1.63
CA GLU A 68 -3.91 19.02 -1.59
C GLU A 68 -2.91 19.19 -0.45
N MET A 69 -2.54 18.08 0.18
CA MET A 69 -1.53 18.01 1.22
C MET A 69 -0.41 17.07 0.76
N HIS A 70 0.78 17.62 0.63
CA HIS A 70 1.98 16.92 0.19
C HIS A 70 2.86 16.69 1.42
N THR A 71 3.13 15.43 1.73
CA THR A 71 3.90 15.02 2.92
C THR A 71 5.02 14.07 2.53
N ALA A 72 5.95 13.80 3.45
CA ALA A 72 6.99 12.79 3.23
C ALA A 72 6.45 11.36 3.07
N VAL A 73 5.18 11.10 3.45
CA VAL A 73 4.56 9.77 3.37
C VAL A 73 3.55 9.63 2.23
N GLY A 74 3.27 10.71 1.49
CA GLY A 74 2.35 10.69 0.34
C GLY A 74 1.67 12.03 0.08
N VAL A 75 0.89 12.06 -1.00
CA VAL A 75 0.04 13.18 -1.42
C VAL A 75 -1.42 12.81 -1.18
N PHE A 76 -2.18 13.72 -0.57
CA PHE A 76 -3.58 13.53 -0.20
C PHE A 76 -4.41 14.68 -0.77
N SER A 77 -5.62 14.38 -1.25
CA SER A 77 -6.53 15.38 -1.80
C SER A 77 -7.85 15.38 -1.03
N ALA A 78 -8.37 16.57 -0.71
CA ALA A 78 -9.66 16.72 -0.07
C ALA A 78 -10.80 16.30 -1.03
N ALA A 79 -11.90 15.76 -0.49
CA ALA A 79 -12.98 15.21 -1.29
C ALA A 79 -13.72 16.33 -2.04
N GLY A 80 -13.97 16.10 -3.33
CA GLY A 80 -14.58 17.08 -4.23
C GLY A 80 -13.66 18.22 -4.65
N SER A 81 -12.33 18.04 -4.51
CA SER A 81 -11.37 18.95 -5.12
C SER A 81 -11.43 18.91 -6.65
N TYR A 82 -11.44 20.08 -7.28
CA TYR A 82 -11.35 20.25 -8.72
C TYR A 82 -10.43 21.43 -9.09
N PRO A 83 -9.74 21.37 -10.25
CA PRO A 83 -8.80 22.40 -10.65
C PRO A 83 -9.45 23.77 -10.79
N ALA A 84 -8.76 24.83 -10.37
CA ALA A 84 -9.14 26.22 -10.62
C ALA A 84 -7.93 27.09 -10.96
N GLU A 85 -8.18 28.32 -11.42
CA GLU A 85 -7.18 29.22 -12.00
C GLU A 85 -6.14 29.72 -10.98
N HIS A 86 -6.55 30.00 -9.74
CA HIS A 86 -5.67 30.59 -8.73
C HIS A 86 -5.17 29.55 -7.75
N GLU A 87 -3.85 29.48 -7.58
CA GLU A 87 -3.16 28.59 -6.65
C GLU A 87 -2.50 29.38 -5.52
N TYR A 88 -2.57 28.85 -4.30
CA TYR A 88 -1.86 29.36 -3.13
C TYR A 88 -1.20 28.20 -2.38
N ARG A 89 0.04 28.40 -1.92
CA ARG A 89 0.81 27.37 -1.22
C ARG A 89 1.16 27.82 0.19
N SER A 90 1.08 26.90 1.15
CA SER A 90 1.51 27.12 2.53
C SER A 90 2.35 25.97 3.03
N MET A 91 3.30 26.26 3.93
CA MET A 91 4.19 25.27 4.52
C MET A 91 3.86 25.09 6.01
N LEU A 92 3.46 23.88 6.39
CA LEU A 92 3.24 23.54 7.79
C LEU A 92 4.57 23.19 8.45
N LEU A 93 5.15 24.16 9.15
CA LEU A 93 6.43 24.04 9.85
C LEU A 93 6.20 23.88 11.36
N LEU A 94 6.86 22.90 11.97
CA LEU A 94 6.87 22.71 13.43
C LEU A 94 8.32 22.40 13.87
N ASN A 95 8.90 23.26 14.70
CA ASN A 95 10.28 23.14 15.19
C ASN A 95 11.31 22.92 14.05
N ASP A 96 11.28 23.79 13.03
CA ASP A 96 12.13 23.73 11.82
C ASP A 96 11.94 22.47 10.94
N GLN A 97 10.97 21.63 11.26
CA GLN A 97 10.59 20.48 10.44
C GLN A 97 9.37 20.82 9.58
N CYS A 98 9.48 20.62 8.27
CA CYS A 98 8.34 20.64 7.37
C CYS A 98 7.50 19.38 7.55
N LEU A 99 6.26 19.53 8.00
CA LEU A 99 5.28 18.46 8.13
C LEU A 99 4.57 18.21 6.80
N ALA A 100 4.15 19.29 6.13
CA ALA A 100 3.46 19.23 4.85
C ALA A 100 3.59 20.55 4.07
N GLU A 101 3.51 20.45 2.75
CA GLU A 101 3.13 21.55 1.86
C GLU A 101 1.63 21.42 1.57
N LEU A 102 0.89 22.51 1.74
CA LEU A 102 -0.53 22.59 1.38
C LEU A 102 -0.68 23.40 0.10
N VAL A 103 -1.38 22.82 -0.87
CA VAL A 103 -1.71 23.47 -2.15
C VAL A 103 -3.21 23.72 -2.20
N TYR A 104 -3.58 24.98 -2.23
CA TYR A 104 -4.96 25.45 -2.27
C TYR A 104 -5.26 25.98 -3.67
N GLN A 105 -6.43 25.66 -4.21
CA GLN A 105 -6.93 26.29 -5.43
C GLN A 105 -8.27 26.98 -5.20
N SER A 106 -8.52 28.05 -5.95
CA SER A 106 -9.74 28.85 -5.90
C SER A 106 -10.04 29.51 -7.25
N GLU A 107 -11.31 29.80 -7.50
CA GLU A 107 -11.74 30.63 -8.65
C GLU A 107 -11.35 32.11 -8.48
N VAL A 108 -11.06 32.54 -7.25
CA VAL A 108 -10.75 33.93 -6.91
C VAL A 108 -9.41 34.03 -6.20
N GLN A 109 -8.72 35.15 -6.40
CA GLN A 109 -7.49 35.43 -5.66
C GLN A 109 -7.77 35.51 -4.15
N ILE A 110 -6.98 34.75 -3.39
CA ILE A 110 -7.08 34.75 -1.93
C ILE A 110 -6.53 36.08 -1.39
N SER A 111 -7.41 36.87 -0.76
CA SER A 111 -7.04 38.15 -0.15
C SER A 111 -6.13 37.97 1.07
N PRO A 112 -5.37 39.00 1.50
CA PRO A 112 -4.53 38.92 2.70
C PRO A 112 -5.28 38.57 3.99
N LEU A 113 -6.54 39.02 4.13
CA LEU A 113 -7.38 38.67 5.28
C LEU A 113 -7.75 37.18 5.28
N GLN A 114 -8.03 36.64 4.09
CA GLN A 114 -8.30 35.22 3.89
C GLN A 114 -7.06 34.37 4.16
N GLN A 115 -5.88 34.79 3.66
CA GLN A 115 -4.60 34.14 3.98
C GLN A 115 -4.36 34.08 5.50
N ARG A 116 -4.62 35.18 6.22
CA ARG A 116 -4.49 35.21 7.68
C ARG A 116 -5.41 34.20 8.37
N ARG A 117 -6.67 34.12 7.97
CA ARG A 117 -7.61 33.12 8.51
C ARG A 117 -7.19 31.69 8.19
N LEU A 118 -6.58 31.47 7.02
CA LEU A 118 -6.05 30.16 6.65
C LEU A 118 -4.91 29.76 7.59
N LEU A 119 -3.95 30.65 7.83
CA LEU A 119 -2.84 30.44 8.78
C LEU A 119 -3.36 30.13 10.20
N GLU A 120 -4.43 30.79 10.65
CA GLU A 120 -5.07 30.52 11.94
C GLU A 120 -5.69 29.10 12.03
N LEU A 121 -6.17 28.54 10.92
CA LEU A 121 -6.65 27.15 10.87
C LEU A 121 -5.49 26.17 10.73
N GLU A 122 -4.49 26.48 9.91
CA GLU A 122 -3.29 25.68 9.68
C GLU A 122 -2.52 25.43 10.99
N THR A 123 -2.37 26.46 11.82
CA THR A 123 -1.69 26.35 13.13
C THR A 123 -2.40 25.39 14.09
N GLN A 124 -3.72 25.25 14.01
CA GLN A 124 -4.50 24.28 14.79
C GLN A 124 -4.25 22.83 14.35
N TRP A 125 -3.77 22.62 13.11
CA TRP A 125 -3.50 21.29 12.57
C TRP A 125 -2.06 20.79 12.83
N LEU A 126 -1.12 21.67 13.18
CA LEU A 126 0.30 21.30 13.33
C LEU A 126 0.53 20.08 14.25
N PHE A 127 -0.02 20.07 15.46
CA PHE A 127 0.17 18.96 16.41
C PHE A 127 -0.63 17.69 16.03
N PRO A 128 -1.93 17.76 15.67
CA PRO A 128 -2.65 16.59 15.19
C PRO A 128 -2.00 15.95 13.94
N LEU A 129 -1.53 16.78 13.00
CA LEU A 129 -0.84 16.31 11.79
C LEU A 129 0.49 15.63 12.13
N ARG A 130 1.30 16.25 13.01
CA ARG A 130 2.55 15.63 13.48
C ARG A 130 2.30 14.26 14.08
N ASN A 131 1.24 14.10 14.89
CA ASN A 131 0.91 12.83 15.51
C ASN A 131 0.45 11.79 14.47
N ALA A 132 -0.41 12.18 13.52
CA ALA A 132 -0.80 11.32 12.41
C ALA A 132 0.42 10.85 11.59
N LEU A 133 1.30 11.78 11.19
CA LEU A 133 2.53 11.47 10.45
C LEU A 133 3.45 10.50 11.20
N VAL A 134 3.64 10.68 12.51
CA VAL A 134 4.43 9.75 13.35
C VAL A 134 3.79 8.36 13.36
N VAL A 135 2.48 8.28 13.54
CA VAL A 135 1.76 7.00 13.55
C VAL A 135 1.82 6.32 12.19
N THR A 136 1.60 7.05 11.09
CA THR A 136 1.75 6.52 9.73
C THR A 136 3.15 5.98 9.49
N ARG A 137 4.20 6.67 9.96
CA ARG A 137 5.58 6.19 9.85
C ARG A 137 5.82 4.93 10.67
N LEU A 138 5.29 4.85 11.89
CA LEU A 138 5.36 3.64 12.71
C LEU A 138 4.64 2.47 12.06
N GLN A 139 3.47 2.72 11.46
CA GLN A 139 2.74 1.71 10.70
C GLN A 139 3.53 1.23 9.49
N GLN A 140 4.14 2.13 8.71
CA GLN A 140 4.99 1.77 7.56
C GLN A 140 6.19 0.91 7.99
N LEU A 141 6.84 1.24 9.12
CA LEU A 141 7.91 0.42 9.67
C LEU A 141 7.39 -0.95 10.13
N ALA A 142 6.18 -1.01 10.69
CA ALA A 142 5.51 -2.25 11.08
C ALA A 142 5.03 -3.10 9.89
N LEU A 143 5.16 -2.63 8.64
CA LEU A 143 4.86 -3.37 7.42
C LEU A 143 6.10 -4.00 6.77
N LYS A 144 7.29 -3.79 7.35
CA LYS A 144 8.55 -4.35 6.86
C LYS A 144 9.05 -5.48 7.75
N ASP A 145 9.71 -6.46 7.13
CA ASP A 145 10.47 -7.49 7.82
C ASP A 145 11.77 -6.86 8.35
N THR A 146 12.06 -7.04 9.64
CA THR A 146 13.16 -6.34 10.32
C THR A 146 14.54 -6.81 9.86
N LEU A 147 14.66 -8.06 9.39
CA LEU A 147 15.92 -8.60 8.88
C LEU A 147 16.16 -8.16 7.44
N THR A 148 15.20 -8.42 6.54
CA THR A 148 15.39 -8.29 5.09
C THR A 148 14.99 -6.94 4.51
N GLY A 149 14.19 -6.16 5.25
CA GLY A 149 13.59 -4.89 4.77
C GLY A 149 12.51 -5.08 3.69
N LEU A 150 12.14 -6.32 3.37
CA LEU A 150 11.02 -6.65 2.48
C LEU A 150 9.68 -6.38 3.15
N GLY A 151 8.58 -6.44 2.42
CA GLY A 151 7.26 -6.43 3.06
C GLY A 151 7.09 -7.63 3.98
N ASN A 152 6.47 -7.46 5.15
CA ASN A 152 6.21 -8.57 6.06
C ASN A 152 4.86 -9.25 5.76
N ARG A 153 4.51 -10.26 6.56
CA ARG A 153 3.23 -11.00 6.44
C ARG A 153 2.00 -10.08 6.42
N ARG A 154 1.94 -9.11 7.33
CA ARG A 154 0.80 -8.18 7.40
C ARG A 154 0.68 -7.36 6.13
N PHE A 155 1.81 -6.86 5.62
CA PHE A 155 1.81 -6.09 4.38
C PHE A 155 1.43 -6.95 3.17
N PHE A 156 1.86 -8.21 3.16
CA PHE A 156 1.42 -9.18 2.15
C PHE A 156 -0.08 -9.37 2.17
N ASP A 157 -0.67 -9.70 3.33
CA ASP A 157 -2.12 -9.98 3.44
C ASP A 157 -2.96 -8.76 3.00
N ASP A 158 -2.57 -7.55 3.42
CA ASP A 158 -3.23 -6.29 3.03
C ASP A 158 -3.10 -6.01 1.52
N SER A 159 -1.90 -6.20 0.96
CA SER A 159 -1.64 -5.94 -0.47
C SER A 159 -2.32 -6.97 -1.36
N PHE A 160 -2.36 -8.23 -0.93
CA PHE A 160 -2.97 -9.32 -1.65
C PHE A 160 -4.48 -9.15 -1.76
N ALA A 161 -5.15 -8.82 -0.65
CA ALA A 161 -6.58 -8.53 -0.64
C ALA A 161 -6.94 -7.36 -1.58
N LYS A 162 -6.15 -6.27 -1.53
CA LYS A 162 -6.33 -5.12 -2.42
C LYS A 162 -6.13 -5.47 -3.88
N ALA A 163 -5.11 -6.25 -4.22
CA ALA A 163 -4.80 -6.61 -5.59
C ALA A 163 -5.89 -7.51 -6.22
N VAL A 164 -6.40 -8.49 -5.48
CA VAL A 164 -7.50 -9.35 -5.95
C VAL A 164 -8.77 -8.54 -6.16
N GLN A 165 -9.14 -7.69 -5.19
CA GLN A 165 -10.30 -6.82 -5.32
C GLN A 165 -10.18 -5.82 -6.48
N PHE A 166 -8.99 -5.26 -6.69
CA PHE A 166 -8.75 -4.33 -7.79
C PHE A 166 -8.82 -5.05 -9.14
N SER A 167 -8.22 -6.24 -9.24
CA SER A 167 -8.26 -7.11 -10.41
C SER A 167 -9.69 -7.47 -10.81
N GLU A 168 -10.54 -7.84 -9.84
CA GLU A 168 -11.96 -8.14 -10.06
C GLU A 168 -12.72 -6.94 -10.63
N ARG A 169 -12.54 -5.74 -10.04
CA ARG A 169 -13.24 -4.52 -10.46
C ARG A 169 -12.76 -3.98 -11.80
N LYS A 170 -11.46 -4.10 -12.11
CA LYS A 170 -10.83 -3.49 -13.30
C LYS A 170 -10.52 -4.49 -14.41
N GLN A 171 -10.83 -5.78 -14.20
CA GLN A 171 -10.52 -6.87 -15.14
C GLN A 171 -9.03 -6.88 -15.55
N GLN A 172 -8.14 -6.62 -14.58
CA GLN A 172 -6.70 -6.59 -14.82
C GLN A 172 -6.02 -7.87 -14.34
N PRO A 173 -5.03 -8.41 -15.06
CA PRO A 173 -4.32 -9.61 -14.63
C PRO A 173 -3.64 -9.45 -13.26
N CYS A 174 -3.64 -10.53 -12.47
CA CYS A 174 -2.98 -10.65 -11.18
C CYS A 174 -2.33 -12.03 -11.05
N ALA A 175 -1.12 -12.10 -10.51
CA ALA A 175 -0.41 -13.36 -10.27
C ALA A 175 0.30 -13.36 -8.93
N LEU A 176 0.30 -14.52 -8.28
CA LEU A 176 0.98 -14.78 -7.02
C LEU A 176 2.09 -15.82 -7.25
N ILE A 177 3.30 -15.49 -6.83
CA ILE A 177 4.43 -16.41 -6.76
C ILE A 177 4.75 -16.61 -5.28
N LEU A 178 4.69 -17.85 -4.82
CA LEU A 178 5.18 -18.26 -3.50
C LEU A 178 6.53 -18.95 -3.68
N LEU A 179 7.51 -18.60 -2.84
CA LEU A 179 8.83 -19.20 -2.84
C LEU A 179 9.17 -19.68 -1.45
N ASP A 180 9.91 -20.79 -1.39
CA ASP A 180 10.44 -21.33 -0.15
C ASP A 180 11.86 -21.85 -0.40
N LEU A 181 12.75 -21.59 0.58
CA LEU A 181 14.15 -21.94 0.48
C LEU A 181 14.41 -23.42 0.71
N ASP A 182 15.05 -24.03 -0.28
CA ASP A 182 15.47 -25.40 -0.23
C ASP A 182 16.70 -25.57 0.67
N ASN A 183 16.65 -26.54 1.58
CA ASN A 183 17.73 -26.91 2.49
C ASN A 183 18.12 -25.82 3.51
N PHE A 184 17.32 -24.76 3.67
CA PHE A 184 17.60 -23.66 4.59
C PHE A 184 17.74 -24.12 6.05
N LYS A 185 16.87 -25.03 6.51
CA LYS A 185 16.98 -25.61 7.86
C LYS A 185 18.35 -26.27 8.10
N ALA A 186 18.92 -26.94 7.10
CA ALA A 186 20.24 -27.56 7.22
C ALA A 186 21.33 -26.51 7.44
N VAL A 187 21.22 -25.32 6.87
CA VAL A 187 22.16 -24.21 7.14
C VAL A 187 22.10 -23.80 8.61
N ASN A 188 20.90 -23.60 9.15
CA ASN A 188 20.73 -23.26 10.57
C ASN A 188 21.29 -24.35 11.48
N ASP A 189 21.01 -25.62 11.17
CA ASP A 189 21.41 -26.75 12.00
C ASP A 189 22.94 -26.96 12.01
N HIS A 190 23.63 -26.72 10.88
CA HIS A 190 25.08 -26.96 10.76
C HIS A 190 25.95 -25.72 11.00
N HIS A 191 25.45 -24.53 10.71
CA HIS A 191 26.22 -23.27 10.73
C HIS A 191 25.65 -22.21 11.70
N GLY A 192 24.52 -22.50 12.35
CA GLY A 192 23.87 -21.61 13.29
C GLY A 192 23.02 -20.52 12.63
N HIS A 193 22.18 -19.87 13.44
CA HIS A 193 21.21 -18.87 12.98
C HIS A 193 21.83 -17.65 12.30
N HIS A 194 23.03 -17.23 12.71
CA HIS A 194 23.72 -16.13 12.04
C HIS A 194 24.01 -16.41 10.56
N ALA A 195 24.40 -17.65 10.21
CA ALA A 195 24.58 -18.04 8.81
C ALA A 195 23.24 -18.10 8.07
N GLY A 196 22.17 -18.54 8.75
CA GLY A 196 20.80 -18.47 8.22
C GLY A 196 20.37 -17.04 7.89
N ASP A 197 20.65 -16.08 8.77
CA ASP A 197 20.35 -14.67 8.56
C ASP A 197 21.12 -14.10 7.36
N GLU A 198 22.40 -14.45 7.19
CA GLU A 198 23.20 -14.07 6.01
C GLU A 198 22.61 -14.61 4.70
N VAL A 199 22.10 -15.85 4.72
CA VAL A 199 21.40 -16.45 3.57
C VAL A 199 20.09 -15.70 3.28
N LEU A 200 19.29 -15.39 4.29
CA LEU A 200 18.02 -14.66 4.11
C LEU A 200 18.24 -13.25 3.55
N LEU A 201 19.26 -12.54 4.02
CA LEU A 201 19.67 -11.24 3.49
C LEU A 201 20.11 -11.35 2.02
N SER A 202 20.88 -12.38 1.70
CA SER A 202 21.36 -12.66 0.34
C SER A 202 20.23 -12.99 -0.63
N VAL A 203 19.25 -13.79 -0.18
CA VAL A 203 18.04 -14.10 -0.95
C VAL A 203 17.24 -12.83 -1.22
N ALA A 204 17.01 -12.01 -0.18
CA ALA A 204 16.27 -10.77 -0.33
C ALA A 204 16.95 -9.81 -1.32
N ASP A 205 18.28 -9.73 -1.31
CA ASP A 205 19.03 -8.92 -2.27
C ASP A 205 18.94 -9.46 -3.69
N ALA A 206 19.11 -10.77 -3.89
CA ALA A 206 18.95 -11.42 -5.19
C ALA A 206 17.54 -11.19 -5.79
N MET A 207 16.49 -11.28 -4.96
CA MET A 207 15.13 -11.01 -5.39
C MET A 207 14.92 -9.53 -5.75
N ARG A 208 15.42 -8.61 -4.91
CA ARG A 208 15.30 -7.16 -5.15
C ARG A 208 16.00 -6.72 -6.44
N ASN A 209 17.16 -7.30 -6.75
CA ASN A 209 17.91 -7.01 -7.98
C ASN A 209 17.28 -7.65 -9.23
N THR A 210 16.40 -8.63 -9.05
CA THR A 210 15.70 -9.31 -10.16
C THR A 210 14.41 -8.60 -10.54
N LEU A 211 13.71 -8.05 -9.55
CA LEU A 211 12.40 -7.41 -9.68
C LEU A 211 12.49 -5.91 -9.92
N ARG A 212 11.41 -5.31 -10.40
CA ARG A 212 11.27 -3.85 -10.50
C ARG A 212 10.93 -3.27 -9.13
N VAL A 213 11.21 -1.98 -8.96
CA VAL A 213 10.84 -1.24 -7.74
C VAL A 213 9.32 -1.22 -7.52
N SER A 214 8.53 -1.32 -8.59
CA SER A 214 7.07 -1.39 -8.55
C SER A 214 6.52 -2.75 -8.11
N ASP A 215 7.32 -3.81 -8.16
CA ASP A 215 6.87 -5.16 -7.85
C ASP A 215 6.77 -5.34 -6.33
N ASN A 216 5.71 -6.01 -5.89
CA ASN A 216 5.47 -6.21 -4.47
C ASN A 216 6.15 -7.49 -3.99
N LEU A 217 7.22 -7.33 -3.20
CA LEU A 217 8.05 -8.40 -2.65
C LEU A 217 7.92 -8.49 -1.13
N PHE A 218 7.68 -9.69 -0.63
CA PHE A 218 7.43 -9.96 0.78
C PHE A 218 8.24 -11.14 1.31
N ARG A 219 8.62 -11.07 2.59
CA ARG A 219 8.97 -12.22 3.42
C ARG A 219 7.84 -12.41 4.42
N PHE A 220 7.07 -13.47 4.27
CA PHE A 220 5.84 -13.66 5.04
C PHE A 220 5.93 -14.84 6.03
N GLY A 221 6.98 -15.66 5.93
CA GLY A 221 7.34 -16.71 6.88
C GLY A 221 8.83 -16.68 7.23
N GLY A 222 9.33 -17.75 7.85
CA GLY A 222 10.74 -17.85 8.23
C GLY A 222 11.67 -17.85 7.02
N ASP A 223 11.43 -18.76 6.09
CA ASP A 223 12.13 -18.98 4.82
C ASP A 223 11.19 -18.90 3.60
N GLU A 224 10.01 -18.33 3.80
CA GLU A 224 8.95 -18.18 2.80
C GLU A 224 8.86 -16.74 2.31
N PHE A 225 8.84 -16.59 0.98
CA PHE A 225 8.76 -15.32 0.28
C PHE A 225 7.59 -15.31 -0.69
N ALA A 226 7.00 -14.13 -0.92
CA ALA A 226 5.93 -13.95 -1.89
C ALA A 226 6.24 -12.78 -2.82
N VAL A 227 5.84 -12.94 -4.09
CA VAL A 227 5.81 -11.87 -5.08
C VAL A 227 4.40 -11.74 -5.62
N LEU A 228 3.87 -10.52 -5.56
CA LEU A 228 2.56 -10.18 -6.08
C LEU A 228 2.72 -9.28 -7.30
N LEU A 229 2.33 -9.82 -8.47
CA LEU A 229 2.42 -9.14 -9.75
C LEU A 229 1.02 -8.70 -10.20
N THR A 230 0.89 -7.44 -10.59
CA THR A 230 -0.35 -6.85 -11.12
C THR A 230 -0.12 -6.34 -12.53
N SER A 231 -1.19 -6.13 -13.29
CA SER A 231 -1.17 -5.56 -14.64
C SER A 231 -0.45 -6.45 -15.68
N GLU A 232 0.14 -5.86 -16.73
CA GLU A 232 0.78 -6.58 -17.85
C GLU A 232 1.87 -7.56 -17.40
N ASP A 233 2.50 -7.31 -16.25
CA ASP A 233 3.57 -8.14 -15.70
C ASP A 233 3.09 -9.53 -15.25
N ALA A 234 1.81 -9.69 -14.89
CA ALA A 234 1.26 -11.00 -14.53
C ALA A 234 1.24 -11.99 -15.72
N SER A 235 1.21 -11.48 -16.97
CA SER A 235 1.36 -12.28 -18.18
C SER A 235 2.76 -12.89 -18.32
N SER A 236 3.77 -12.25 -17.70
CA SER A 236 5.18 -12.68 -17.68
C SER A 236 5.57 -13.36 -16.36
N ALA A 237 4.59 -13.71 -15.50
CA ALA A 237 4.85 -14.20 -14.15
C ALA A 237 5.71 -15.48 -14.11
N GLU A 238 5.55 -16.38 -15.09
CA GLU A 238 6.38 -17.59 -15.20
C GLU A 238 7.86 -17.25 -15.44
N LEU A 239 8.14 -16.31 -16.35
CA LEU A 239 9.49 -15.83 -16.61
C LEU A 239 10.10 -15.18 -15.36
N VAL A 240 9.31 -14.38 -14.63
CA VAL A 240 9.74 -13.76 -13.37
C VAL A 240 10.08 -14.82 -12.33
N ALA A 241 9.23 -15.82 -12.14
CA ALA A 241 9.47 -16.92 -11.20
C ALA A 241 10.77 -17.68 -11.54
N HIS A 242 11.00 -18.00 -12.81
CA HIS A 242 12.23 -18.66 -13.24
C HIS A 242 13.47 -17.79 -13.03
N ARG A 243 13.39 -16.49 -13.30
CA ARG A 243 14.48 -15.55 -13.03
C ARG A 243 14.81 -15.47 -11.56
N LEU A 244 13.80 -15.46 -10.67
CA LEU A 244 14.00 -15.44 -9.22
C LEU A 244 14.72 -16.70 -8.73
N VAL A 245 14.21 -17.89 -9.07
CA VAL A 245 14.84 -19.16 -8.67
C VAL A 245 16.28 -19.25 -9.17
N LYS A 246 16.53 -18.83 -10.42
CA LYS A 246 17.88 -18.79 -10.98
C LYS A 246 18.78 -17.78 -10.26
N ALA A 247 18.30 -16.57 -10.00
CA ALA A 247 19.08 -15.54 -9.32
C ALA A 247 19.45 -15.95 -7.88
N ILE A 248 18.50 -16.57 -7.15
CA ILE A 248 18.74 -17.07 -5.80
C ILE A 248 19.80 -18.18 -5.81
N SER A 249 19.64 -19.19 -6.67
CA SER A 249 20.60 -20.31 -6.75
C SER A 249 21.99 -19.90 -7.21
N GLN A 250 22.12 -18.83 -8.01
CA GLN A 250 23.40 -18.31 -8.49
C GLN A 250 24.03 -17.26 -7.57
N HIS A 251 23.32 -16.82 -6.53
CA HIS A 251 23.86 -15.84 -5.60
C HIS A 251 24.99 -16.47 -4.78
N HIS A 252 26.15 -15.81 -4.71
CA HIS A 252 27.39 -16.35 -4.14
C HIS A 252 27.20 -17.00 -2.77
N THR A 253 26.48 -16.33 -1.87
CA THR A 253 26.22 -16.83 -0.51
C THR A 253 25.29 -18.05 -0.51
N CYS A 254 24.26 -18.06 -1.36
CA CYS A 254 23.34 -19.18 -1.46
C CYS A 254 24.06 -20.43 -2.01
N ASP A 255 24.86 -20.25 -3.07
CA ASP A 255 25.69 -21.29 -3.66
C ASP A 255 26.70 -21.87 -2.64
N LYS A 256 27.39 -20.99 -1.90
CA LYS A 256 28.31 -21.37 -0.81
C LYS A 256 27.67 -22.29 0.23
N PHE A 257 26.39 -22.07 0.54
CA PHE A 257 25.65 -22.87 1.53
C PHE A 257 24.76 -23.96 0.91
N GLY A 258 24.79 -24.14 -0.42
CA GLY A 258 23.96 -25.13 -1.12
C GLY A 258 22.46 -24.87 -1.00
N VAL A 259 22.06 -23.60 -0.91
CA VAL A 259 20.66 -23.16 -0.81
C VAL A 259 20.13 -22.77 -2.19
N SER A 260 18.97 -23.31 -2.53
CA SER A 260 18.17 -22.90 -3.69
C SER A 260 16.78 -22.46 -3.25
N ALA A 261 15.89 -22.18 -4.20
CA ALA A 261 14.49 -21.93 -3.92
C ALA A 261 13.59 -22.73 -4.84
N SER A 262 12.49 -23.23 -4.30
CA SER A 262 11.38 -23.76 -5.08
C SER A 262 10.28 -22.70 -5.17
N ALA A 263 9.58 -22.63 -6.30
CA ALA A 263 8.52 -21.64 -6.50
C ALA A 263 7.23 -22.25 -7.03
N GLY A 264 6.10 -21.80 -6.47
CA GLY A 264 4.76 -22.08 -6.93
C GLY A 264 4.11 -20.81 -7.48
N LEU A 265 3.63 -20.87 -8.72
CA LEU A 265 2.98 -19.75 -9.41
C LEU A 265 1.50 -20.05 -9.62
N ALA A 266 0.65 -19.08 -9.32
CA ALA A 266 -0.76 -19.09 -9.72
C ALA A 266 -1.17 -17.73 -10.28
N GLN A 267 -1.86 -17.75 -11.42
CA GLN A 267 -2.54 -16.56 -11.96
C GLN A 267 -3.98 -16.54 -11.44
N LEU A 268 -4.48 -15.38 -11.07
CA LEU A 268 -5.88 -15.19 -10.67
C LEU A 268 -6.80 -15.58 -11.83
N VAL A 269 -7.82 -16.39 -11.55
CA VAL A 269 -8.88 -16.73 -12.50
C VAL A 269 -10.17 -15.99 -12.16
N GLU A 270 -11.11 -15.92 -13.10
CA GLU A 270 -12.37 -15.21 -12.89
C GLU A 270 -13.11 -15.71 -11.64
N THR A 271 -13.67 -14.76 -10.88
CA THR A 271 -14.46 -15.02 -9.65
C THR A 271 -13.72 -15.73 -8.52
N GLU A 272 -12.39 -15.79 -8.59
CA GLU A 272 -11.57 -16.43 -7.58
C GLU A 272 -11.28 -15.52 -6.38
N ASP A 273 -11.38 -16.08 -5.18
CA ASP A 273 -11.01 -15.38 -3.95
C ASP A 273 -9.52 -15.51 -3.60
N CYS A 274 -9.06 -14.68 -2.66
CA CYS A 274 -7.67 -14.68 -2.19
C CYS A 274 -7.23 -16.07 -1.70
N LYS A 275 -8.11 -16.78 -1.00
CA LYS A 275 -7.81 -18.08 -0.40
C LYS A 275 -7.56 -19.15 -1.48
N SER A 276 -8.38 -19.20 -2.51
CA SER A 276 -8.25 -20.15 -3.61
C SER A 276 -6.99 -19.89 -4.42
N LEU A 277 -6.69 -18.63 -4.73
CA LEU A 277 -5.47 -18.25 -5.42
C LEU A 277 -4.21 -18.63 -4.63
N PHE A 278 -4.20 -18.36 -3.32
CA PHE A 278 -3.10 -18.74 -2.44
C PHE A 278 -2.90 -20.26 -2.41
N ASN A 279 -3.98 -21.04 -2.22
CA ASN A 279 -3.91 -22.50 -2.15
C ASN A 279 -3.40 -23.13 -3.46
N ARG A 280 -3.70 -22.54 -4.63
CA ARG A 280 -3.15 -23.01 -5.90
C ARG A 280 -1.66 -22.74 -6.03
N ALA A 281 -1.21 -21.55 -5.63
CA ALA A 281 0.22 -21.23 -5.61
C ALA A 281 0.97 -22.15 -4.65
N ASP A 282 0.42 -22.40 -3.46
CA ASP A 282 0.99 -23.29 -2.44
C ASP A 282 1.06 -24.75 -2.92
N SER A 283 -0.01 -25.26 -3.53
CA SER A 283 -0.03 -26.60 -4.13
C SER A 283 1.02 -26.75 -5.24
N ALA A 284 1.20 -25.72 -6.07
CA ALA A 284 2.26 -25.70 -7.08
C ALA A 284 3.66 -25.70 -6.44
N LEU A 285 3.87 -24.91 -5.38
CA LEU A 285 5.13 -24.88 -4.63
C LEU A 285 5.44 -26.24 -4.00
N TYR A 286 4.43 -26.89 -3.43
CA TYR A 286 4.57 -28.24 -2.88
C TYR A 286 4.99 -29.26 -3.96
N GLN A 287 4.37 -29.20 -5.14
CA GLN A 287 4.78 -30.03 -6.29
C GLN A 287 6.21 -29.73 -6.74
N ALA A 288 6.65 -28.48 -6.67
CA ALA A 288 8.02 -28.10 -6.99
C ALA A 288 9.04 -28.77 -6.05
N LYS A 289 8.76 -28.73 -4.74
CA LYS A 289 9.58 -29.39 -3.73
C LYS A 289 9.63 -30.91 -3.90
N GLN A 290 8.51 -31.55 -4.22
CA GLN A 290 8.47 -33.00 -4.47
C GLN A 290 9.22 -33.42 -5.74
N ALA A 291 9.24 -32.56 -6.76
CA ALA A 291 9.85 -32.86 -8.05
C ALA A 291 11.37 -32.66 -8.10
N GLY A 292 12.03 -32.51 -6.95
CA GLY A 292 13.48 -32.40 -6.85
C GLY A 292 14.03 -31.02 -6.48
N LYS A 293 13.15 -30.07 -6.09
CA LYS A 293 13.52 -28.72 -5.64
C LYS A 293 14.16 -27.85 -6.73
N ASN A 294 14.56 -26.61 -6.40
CA ASN A 294 15.22 -25.66 -7.31
C ASN A 294 14.49 -25.45 -8.65
N LEU A 295 13.16 -25.38 -8.61
CA LEU A 295 12.35 -25.31 -9.82
C LEU A 295 11.05 -24.55 -9.61
N VAL A 296 10.42 -24.18 -10.71
CA VAL A 296 9.12 -23.52 -10.75
C VAL A 296 8.04 -24.52 -11.16
N ARG A 297 6.90 -24.47 -10.50
CA ARG A 297 5.65 -25.08 -10.96
C ARG A 297 4.58 -24.02 -11.04
N GLN A 298 3.76 -24.12 -12.07
CA GLN A 298 2.56 -23.31 -12.23
C GLN A 298 1.33 -24.16 -11.95
N SER A 299 0.38 -23.63 -11.19
CA SER A 299 -0.92 -24.26 -11.03
C SER A 299 -1.63 -24.33 -12.40
N ALA A 300 -2.30 -25.43 -12.71
CA ALA A 300 -3.16 -25.49 -13.88
C ALA A 300 -4.17 -24.32 -13.87
N LYS A 301 -4.38 -23.67 -15.02
CA LYS A 301 -5.49 -22.72 -15.16
C LYS A 301 -6.78 -23.49 -14.88
N ALA A 302 -7.64 -22.99 -13.98
CA ALA A 302 -8.97 -23.55 -13.82
C ALA A 302 -9.62 -23.58 -15.21
N ASN A 303 -9.95 -24.78 -15.69
CA ASN A 303 -10.20 -25.05 -17.10
C ASN A 303 -11.19 -24.09 -17.77
N THR A 304 -10.75 -23.50 -18.89
CA THR A 304 -11.58 -23.14 -20.03
C THR A 304 -12.06 -24.42 -20.73
N SER A 305 -12.89 -25.26 -20.08
CA SER A 305 -13.30 -26.55 -20.68
C SER A 305 -14.73 -27.01 -20.34
N LEU A 306 -15.70 -26.10 -20.42
CA LEU A 306 -17.12 -26.51 -20.57
C LEU A 306 -17.88 -25.76 -21.68
N ALA A 307 -17.31 -24.72 -22.30
CA ALA A 307 -17.96 -24.00 -23.40
C ALA A 307 -17.56 -24.50 -24.81
N GLU A 308 -16.38 -25.11 -24.97
CA GLU A 308 -15.90 -25.57 -26.30
C GLU A 308 -16.30 -27.01 -26.64
N LEU A 309 -16.61 -27.85 -25.64
CA LEU A 309 -17.11 -29.21 -25.85
C LEU A 309 -18.63 -29.29 -26.09
N ALA A 310 -19.34 -28.17 -26.03
CA ALA A 310 -20.77 -28.08 -26.37
C ALA A 310 -21.03 -27.56 -27.80
N LYS A 311 -19.97 -27.39 -28.60
CA LYS A 311 -20.03 -26.89 -29.99
C LYS A 311 -19.35 -27.80 -31.04
N ALA A 312 -18.97 -29.01 -30.67
CA ALA A 312 -18.56 -30.07 -31.61
C ALA A 312 -19.60 -31.19 -31.59
#